data_AF-A0A3R7KYI1-F1
#
_entry.id   AF-A0A3R7KYI1-F1
#
_cell.length_a   1.000
_cell.length_b   1.000
_cell.length_c   1.000
_cell.angle_alpha   90.00
_cell.angle_beta   90.00
_cell.angle_gamma   90.00
#
_symmetry.space_group_name_H-M   'P 1'
#
loop_
_entity.id
_entity.type
_entity.pdbx_description
1 polymer ?
#
loop_
_entity_poly.entity_id
_entity_poly.type
_entity_poly.pdbx_seq_one_letter_code
_entity_poly.pdbx_strand_id
1 'polypeptide(L)'
;MVDYICVMENAFYQKKLLRTYDLKGSSRNRFAKPRPSTETAEASSRVLLDGNFLEFSKGHPVGVFAEDHQFILKAVQNDISFLCSINIVDYSMVVGLSGRRNGAKDEEDTLSEMTVGIIDYLRQFDLIKRVESVGKSVGMIAGQSSPTIIEPGLYGKRFRDAIRRYFMPPKKVRQVLG
;
A
#
# COMPACT_ATOMS: atom_id res chain seq x y z
N MET A 1 1.29 -29.48 18.77
CA MET A 1 1.18 -28.45 17.71
C MET A 1 2.08 -27.30 18.15
N VAL A 2 2.95 -26.79 17.28
CA VAL A 2 3.89 -25.70 17.63
C VAL A 2 3.43 -24.45 16.91
N ASP A 3 3.16 -23.40 17.66
CA ASP A 3 2.78 -22.09 17.14
C ASP A 3 4.02 -21.20 17.05
N TYR A 4 4.19 -20.51 15.92
CA TYR A 4 5.26 -19.53 15.72
C TYR A 4 4.66 -18.13 15.77
N ILE A 5 5.21 -17.27 16.62
CA ILE A 5 4.76 -15.89 16.81
C ILE A 5 5.91 -14.94 16.46
N CYS A 6 5.62 -13.91 15.68
CA CYS A 6 6.52 -12.80 15.43
C CYS A 6 5.96 -11.56 16.12
N VAL A 7 6.74 -10.94 17.01
CA VAL A 7 6.37 -9.69 17.69
C VAL A 7 7.11 -8.55 17.00
N MET A 8 6.38 -7.51 16.62
CA MET A 8 6.90 -6.34 15.91
C MET A 8 6.20 -5.06 16.36
N GLU A 9 6.77 -3.92 15.98
CA GLU A 9 6.18 -2.61 16.24
C GLU A 9 4.80 -2.46 15.57
N ASN A 10 3.87 -1.82 16.27
CA ASN A 10 2.61 -1.40 15.68
C ASN A 10 2.78 0.00 15.05
N ALA A 11 2.85 0.04 13.72
CA ALA A 11 2.99 1.27 12.94
C ALA A 11 1.92 2.34 13.24
N PHE A 12 0.76 1.95 13.79
CA PHE A 12 -0.35 2.85 14.09
C PHE A 12 -0.62 3.01 15.58
N TYR A 13 0.36 2.71 16.43
CA TYR A 13 0.20 2.83 17.87
C TYR A 13 -0.29 4.24 18.27
N GLN A 14 -1.38 4.28 19.06
CA GLN A 14 -2.06 5.51 19.52
C GLN A 14 -2.58 6.46 18.41
N LYS A 15 -2.66 6.00 17.15
CA LYS A 15 -3.24 6.79 16.05
C LYS A 15 -4.75 6.56 15.91
N LYS A 16 -5.52 7.65 15.85
CA LYS A 16 -6.95 7.61 15.48
C LYS A 16 -7.09 7.69 13.97
N LEU A 17 -7.03 6.54 13.32
CA LEU A 17 -7.09 6.47 11.87
C LEU A 17 -8.51 6.70 11.37
N LEU A 18 -8.63 7.56 10.36
CA LEU A 18 -9.85 7.74 9.57
C LEU A 18 -9.90 6.72 8.45
N ARG A 19 -8.75 6.42 7.83
CA ARG A 19 -8.61 5.47 6.73
C ARG A 19 -7.29 4.73 6.83
N THR A 20 -7.31 3.45 6.44
CA THR A 20 -6.12 2.61 6.35
C THR A 20 -6.07 1.98 4.96
N TYR A 21 -4.91 2.02 4.32
CA TYR A 21 -4.67 1.41 3.02
C TYR A 21 -3.50 0.43 3.08
N ASP A 22 -3.60 -0.66 2.32
CA ASP A 22 -2.51 -1.56 1.95
C ASP A 22 -2.25 -1.34 0.46
N LEU A 23 -1.05 -0.90 0.11
CA LEU A 23 -0.67 -0.52 -1.26
C LEU A 23 0.45 -1.42 -1.78
N LYS A 24 0.23 -2.10 -2.91
CA LYS A 24 1.23 -3.00 -3.54
C LYS A 24 1.76 -2.46 -4.87
N GLY A 25 1.16 -1.38 -5.38
CA GLY A 25 1.43 -0.81 -6.69
C GLY A 25 0.89 -1.64 -7.86
N SER A 26 -0.09 -2.53 -7.60
CA SER A 26 -0.73 -3.37 -8.62
C SER A 26 -2.21 -3.04 -8.74
N SER A 27 -2.82 -3.33 -9.89
CA SER A 27 -4.23 -3.00 -10.17
C SER A 27 -5.17 -4.20 -10.11
N ARG A 28 -4.70 -5.41 -10.44
CA ARG A 28 -5.53 -6.63 -10.48
C ARG A 28 -5.87 -7.11 -9.06
N ASN A 29 -7.15 -7.32 -8.76
CA ASN A 29 -7.65 -7.74 -7.44
C ASN A 29 -7.24 -6.81 -6.29
N ARG A 30 -7.06 -5.50 -6.57
CA ARG A 30 -6.67 -4.50 -5.57
C ARG A 30 -7.79 -3.50 -5.28
N PHE A 31 -9.01 -3.99 -5.16
CA PHE A 31 -10.18 -3.19 -4.78
C PHE A 31 -10.98 -3.92 -3.69
N ALA A 32 -11.20 -3.27 -2.56
CA ALA A 32 -11.98 -3.81 -1.46
C ALA A 32 -13.48 -3.62 -1.73
N LYS A 33 -14.26 -4.71 -1.70
CA LYS A 33 -15.72 -4.70 -2.03
C LYS A 33 -16.54 -3.82 -1.09
N PRO A 34 -17.57 -3.07 -1.51
CA PRO A 34 -18.39 -2.25 -0.60
C PRO A 34 -18.95 -3.04 0.60
N ARG A 35 -19.20 -2.36 1.73
CA ARG A 35 -19.86 -3.01 2.88
C ARG A 35 -21.26 -3.50 2.48
N PRO A 36 -21.70 -4.67 2.95
CA PRO A 36 -23.12 -4.96 3.01
C PRO A 36 -23.78 -3.97 3.99
N SER A 37 -25.01 -3.54 3.69
CA SER A 37 -25.76 -2.50 4.40
C SER A 37 -26.11 -2.82 5.86
N THR A 38 -25.72 -3.99 6.37
CA THR A 38 -26.08 -4.53 7.68
C THR A 38 -25.03 -4.33 8.77
N GLU A 39 -23.84 -3.80 8.45
CA GLU A 39 -22.76 -3.59 9.43
C GLU A 39 -22.73 -2.16 9.97
N THR A 40 -22.68 -2.02 11.30
CA THR A 40 -22.67 -0.75 12.03
C THR A 40 -21.42 0.12 11.71
N ALA A 41 -21.61 1.45 11.74
CA ALA A 41 -20.58 2.45 11.43
C ALA A 41 -19.36 2.44 12.39
N GLU A 42 -19.44 1.71 13.50
CA GLU A 42 -18.40 1.58 14.53
C GLU A 42 -17.25 0.64 14.15
N ALA A 43 -17.36 -0.09 13.02
CA ALA A 43 -16.25 -0.88 12.48
C ALA A 43 -15.18 0.01 11.84
N SER A 44 -14.47 0.84 12.61
CA SER A 44 -13.47 1.80 12.12
C SER A 44 -12.14 1.18 11.62
N SER A 45 -12.13 -0.08 11.20
CA SER A 45 -10.88 -0.84 10.94
C SER A 45 -10.90 -1.60 9.61
N ARG A 46 -11.49 -1.03 8.56
CA ARG A 46 -11.33 -1.63 7.23
C ARG A 46 -10.01 -1.19 6.61
N VAL A 47 -9.20 -2.16 6.19
CA VAL A 47 -8.06 -1.91 5.30
C VAL A 47 -8.55 -1.86 3.85
N LEU A 48 -8.27 -0.75 3.18
CA LEU A 48 -8.58 -0.48 1.78
C LEU A 48 -7.35 -0.79 0.90
N LEU A 49 -7.53 -0.92 -0.41
CA LEU A 49 -6.47 -1.33 -1.34
C LEU A 49 -6.16 -0.23 -2.36
N ASP A 50 -5.20 -0.49 -3.28
CA ASP A 50 -4.73 0.47 -4.30
C ASP A 50 -5.86 1.12 -5.10
N GLY A 51 -6.87 0.36 -5.50
CA GLY A 51 -8.01 0.86 -6.27
C GLY A 51 -8.89 1.81 -5.47
N ASN A 52 -9.11 1.54 -4.19
CA ASN A 52 -9.83 2.45 -3.30
C ASN A 52 -9.02 3.71 -3.00
N PHE A 53 -7.68 3.60 -2.92
CA PHE A 53 -6.80 4.75 -2.73
C PHE A 53 -6.86 5.69 -3.94
N LEU A 54 -6.84 5.15 -5.16
CA LEU A 54 -7.00 5.92 -6.39
C LEU A 54 -8.39 6.55 -6.51
N GLU A 55 -9.45 5.86 -6.10
CA GLU A 55 -10.80 6.42 -6.06
C GLU A 55 -10.88 7.59 -5.07
N PHE A 56 -10.34 7.41 -3.86
CA PHE A 56 -10.25 8.46 -2.85
C PHE A 56 -9.51 9.69 -3.38
N SER A 57 -8.38 9.50 -4.06
CA SER A 57 -7.59 10.60 -4.59
C SER A 57 -8.09 11.12 -5.94
N LYS A 58 -9.20 10.57 -6.46
CA LYS A 58 -9.75 10.88 -7.80
C LYS A 58 -8.68 10.72 -8.90
N GLY A 59 -7.79 9.75 -8.74
CA GLY A 59 -6.65 9.50 -9.62
C GLY A 59 -5.49 10.48 -9.50
N HIS A 60 -5.58 11.51 -8.65
CA HIS A 60 -4.50 12.47 -8.41
C HIS A 60 -3.57 11.98 -7.31
N PRO A 61 -2.29 12.38 -7.30
CA PRO A 61 -1.40 12.11 -6.17
C PRO A 61 -1.89 12.81 -4.90
N VAL A 62 -1.72 12.17 -3.74
CA VAL A 62 -1.95 12.78 -2.44
C VAL A 62 -0.81 13.77 -2.14
N GLY A 63 -1.19 14.99 -1.76
CA GLY A 63 -0.26 16.05 -1.41
C GLY A 63 0.52 15.73 -0.13
N VAL A 64 1.85 15.81 -0.19
CA VAL A 64 2.77 15.68 0.95
C VAL A 64 3.76 16.83 0.91
N PHE A 65 4.34 17.24 2.04
CA PHE A 65 5.37 18.29 1.99
C PHE A 65 6.59 17.82 1.17
N ALA A 66 7.29 18.77 0.54
CA ALA A 66 8.38 18.44 -0.37
C ALA A 66 9.53 17.70 0.31
N GLU A 67 9.83 18.05 1.56
CA GLU A 67 10.82 17.37 2.41
C GLU A 67 10.38 15.94 2.77
N ASP A 68 9.14 15.76 3.23
CA ASP A 68 8.57 14.45 3.54
C ASP A 68 8.52 13.55 2.31
N HIS A 69 8.16 14.11 1.15
CA HIS A 69 8.15 13.37 -0.11
C HIS A 69 9.55 12.84 -0.46
N GLN A 70 10.59 13.68 -0.36
CA GLN A 70 11.96 13.25 -0.60
C GLN A 70 12.40 12.19 0.41
N PHE A 71 12.02 12.35 1.68
CA PHE A 71 12.29 11.38 2.74
C PHE A 71 11.64 10.02 2.43
N ILE A 72 10.34 10.00 2.11
CA ILE A 72 9.59 8.79 1.75
C ILE A 72 10.24 8.09 0.56
N LEU A 73 10.57 8.82 -0.52
CA LEU A 73 11.17 8.22 -1.70
C LEU A 73 12.55 7.63 -1.43
N LYS A 74 13.37 8.28 -0.59
CA LYS A 74 14.69 7.77 -0.22
C LYS A 74 14.60 6.55 0.69
N ALA A 75 13.73 6.57 1.68
CA ALA A 75 13.48 5.43 2.57
C ALA A 75 12.99 4.22 1.76
N VAL A 76 11.96 4.40 0.95
CA VAL A 76 11.42 3.34 0.07
C VAL A 76 12.49 2.85 -0.92
N GLN A 77 13.33 3.72 -1.49
CA GLN A 77 14.40 3.27 -2.37
C GLN A 77 15.40 2.34 -1.65
N ASN A 78 15.80 2.69 -0.43
CA ASN A 78 16.75 1.91 0.37
C ASN A 78 16.14 0.57 0.79
N ASP A 79 14.93 0.59 1.35
CA ASP A 79 14.26 -0.61 1.85
C ASP A 79 13.99 -1.59 0.72
N ILE A 80 13.53 -1.11 -0.43
CA ILE A 80 13.27 -1.96 -1.59
C ILE A 80 14.56 -2.50 -2.20
N SER A 81 15.67 -1.75 -2.13
CA SER A 81 16.98 -2.27 -2.52
C SER A 81 17.39 -3.44 -1.63
N PHE A 82 17.16 -3.33 -0.32
CA PHE A 82 17.42 -4.41 0.63
C PHE A 82 16.48 -5.61 0.41
N LEU A 83 15.17 -5.41 0.38
CA LEU A 83 14.21 -6.50 0.18
C LEU A 83 14.45 -7.26 -1.13
N CYS A 84 14.85 -6.55 -2.19
CA CYS A 84 15.23 -7.16 -3.45
C CYS A 84 16.51 -8.01 -3.34
N SER A 85 17.51 -7.60 -2.56
CA SER A 85 18.77 -8.35 -2.43
C SER A 85 18.60 -9.67 -1.67
N ILE A 86 17.58 -9.77 -0.83
CA ILE A 86 17.21 -11.00 -0.11
C ILE A 86 15.97 -11.70 -0.71
N ASN A 87 15.66 -11.41 -1.98
CA ASN A 87 14.59 -12.06 -2.75
C ASN A 87 13.20 -12.01 -2.09
N ILE A 88 12.90 -10.96 -1.33
CA ILE A 88 11.56 -10.77 -0.76
C ILE A 88 10.67 -10.08 -1.79
N VAL A 89 9.44 -10.56 -1.88
CA VAL A 89 8.37 -9.99 -2.71
C VAL A 89 7.07 -9.96 -1.92
N ASP A 90 6.02 -9.43 -2.55
CA ASP A 90 4.65 -9.45 -2.01
C ASP A 90 4.42 -8.58 -0.75
N TYR A 91 5.40 -7.75 -0.39
CA TYR A 91 5.26 -6.70 0.62
C TYR A 91 4.31 -5.59 0.15
N SER A 92 3.68 -4.90 1.10
CA SER A 92 2.85 -3.73 0.84
C SER A 92 3.34 -2.54 1.65
N MET A 93 2.98 -1.32 1.22
CA MET A 93 3.04 -0.17 2.09
C MET A 93 1.70 0.00 2.77
N VAL A 94 1.71 -0.08 4.10
CA VAL A 94 0.57 0.32 4.91
C VAL A 94 0.56 1.85 5.01
N VAL A 95 -0.61 2.45 4.84
CA VAL A 95 -0.81 3.91 4.91
C VAL A 95 -2.00 4.19 5.82
N GLY A 96 -1.75 4.85 6.94
CA GLY A 96 -2.77 5.35 7.86
C GLY A 96 -2.96 6.85 7.68
N LEU A 97 -4.20 7.28 7.46
CA LEU A 97 -4.56 8.70 7.41
C LEU A 97 -5.36 9.05 8.67
N SER A 98 -4.89 10.03 9.42
CA SER A 98 -5.55 10.55 10.62
C SER A 98 -5.79 12.05 10.51
N GLY A 99 -6.74 12.53 11.31
CA GLY A 99 -7.14 13.92 11.29
C GLY A 99 -8.43 14.14 12.07
N ARG A 100 -9.15 15.19 11.71
CA ARG A 100 -10.42 15.54 12.34
C ARG A 100 -11.57 14.96 11.53
N ARG A 101 -12.40 14.14 12.17
CA ARG A 101 -13.66 13.70 11.59
C ARG A 101 -14.66 14.86 11.63
N ASN A 102 -15.18 15.24 10.48
CA ASN A 102 -16.22 16.26 10.42
C ASN A 102 -17.60 15.57 10.55
N GLY A 103 -18.44 16.08 11.46
CA GLY A 103 -19.68 15.42 11.88
C GLY A 103 -20.89 15.70 10.97
N ALA A 104 -20.75 16.64 10.04
CA ALA A 104 -21.76 16.96 9.04
C ALA A 104 -21.63 16.01 7.83
N LYS A 105 -22.77 15.53 7.31
CA LYS A 105 -22.82 14.56 6.19
C LYS A 105 -22.13 15.03 4.90
N ASP A 106 -21.93 16.34 4.75
CA ASP A 106 -21.42 16.97 3.53
C ASP A 106 -20.03 17.61 3.70
N GLU A 107 -19.43 17.54 4.89
CA GLU A 107 -18.08 18.06 5.13
C GLU A 107 -17.04 16.94 4.99
N GLU A 108 -16.06 17.15 4.10
CA GLU A 108 -14.97 16.21 3.92
C GLU A 108 -14.04 16.21 5.15
N ASP A 109 -13.63 15.02 5.59
CA ASP A 109 -12.71 14.87 6.72
C ASP A 109 -11.41 15.64 6.48
N THR A 110 -10.96 16.38 7.48
CA THR A 110 -9.69 17.11 7.39
C THR A 110 -8.55 16.18 7.80
N LEU A 111 -7.77 15.75 6.82
CA LEU A 111 -6.56 14.94 7.05
C LEU A 111 -5.41 15.83 7.50
N SER A 112 -4.77 15.47 8.62
CA SER A 112 -3.65 16.25 9.19
C SER A 112 -2.35 15.45 9.30
N GLU A 113 -2.44 14.12 9.36
CA GLU A 113 -1.29 13.25 9.55
C GLU A 113 -1.38 12.01 8.66
N MET A 114 -0.23 11.61 8.12
CA MET A 114 -0.06 10.38 7.36
C MET A 114 1.04 9.56 8.00
N THR A 115 0.74 8.29 8.30
CA THR A 115 1.72 7.31 8.77
C THR A 115 1.89 6.23 7.71
N VAL A 116 3.13 5.90 7.36
CA VAL A 116 3.45 4.90 6.34
C VAL A 116 4.47 3.90 6.84
N GLY A 117 4.42 2.66 6.35
CA GLY A 117 5.42 1.64 6.65
C GLY A 117 5.33 0.46 5.68
N ILE A 118 6.43 -0.26 5.48
CA ILE A 118 6.42 -1.50 4.68
C ILE A 118 6.06 -2.68 5.59
N ILE A 119 5.12 -3.52 5.17
CA ILE A 119 4.64 -4.70 5.90
C ILE A 119 4.71 -5.96 5.00
N ASP A 120 4.38 -7.13 5.56
CA ASP A 120 4.32 -8.41 4.85
C ASP A 120 5.63 -8.87 4.18
N TYR A 121 6.77 -8.39 4.68
CA TYR A 121 8.10 -8.65 4.11
C TYR A 121 8.74 -9.97 4.56
N LEU A 122 8.01 -10.93 5.13
CA LEU A 122 8.58 -12.22 5.56
C LEU A 122 8.58 -13.29 4.45
N ARG A 123 7.95 -13.03 3.31
CA ARG A 123 7.80 -14.00 2.22
C ARG A 123 8.95 -13.92 1.21
N GLN A 124 9.76 -14.97 1.15
CA GLN A 124 10.79 -15.11 0.11
C GLN A 124 10.21 -15.67 -1.17
N PHE A 125 10.62 -15.09 -2.30
CA PHE A 125 10.22 -15.45 -3.65
C PHE A 125 10.52 -16.91 -4.01
N ASP A 126 11.64 -17.46 -3.54
CA ASP A 126 12.03 -18.84 -3.82
C ASP A 126 11.03 -19.86 -3.27
N LEU A 127 10.40 -19.57 -2.13
CA LEU A 127 9.35 -20.40 -1.56
C LEU A 127 8.11 -20.39 -2.47
N ILE A 128 7.74 -19.22 -3.00
CA ILE A 128 6.58 -19.05 -3.87
C ILE A 128 6.81 -19.77 -5.21
N LYS A 129 8.00 -19.62 -5.80
CA LYS A 129 8.39 -20.33 -7.03
C LYS A 129 8.36 -21.84 -6.85
N ARG A 130 8.85 -22.36 -5.72
CA ARG A 130 8.80 -23.80 -5.43
C ARG A 130 7.35 -24.30 -5.38
N VAL A 131 6.44 -23.57 -4.73
CA VAL A 131 5.01 -23.93 -4.69
C VAL A 131 4.38 -23.92 -6.09
N GLU A 132 4.59 -22.87 -6.88
CA GLU A 132 4.07 -22.82 -8.26
C GLU A 132 4.67 -23.90 -9.16
N SER A 133 5.97 -24.20 -9.01
CA SER A 133 6.62 -25.25 -9.79
C SER A 133 6.03 -26.61 -9.49
N VAL A 134 5.68 -26.90 -8.23
CA VAL A 134 4.98 -28.13 -7.85
C VAL A 134 3.59 -28.16 -8.51
N GLY A 135 2.83 -27.05 -8.46
CA GLY A 135 1.51 -26.97 -9.12
C GLY A 135 1.55 -27.14 -10.64
N LYS A 136 2.54 -26.55 -11.31
CA LYS A 136 2.75 -26.69 -12.77
C LYS A 136 3.25 -28.08 -13.15
N SER A 137 4.03 -28.74 -12.29
CA SER A 137 4.48 -30.11 -12.52
C SER A 137 3.36 -31.16 -12.43
N VAL A 138 2.21 -30.80 -11.83
CA VAL A 138 1.03 -31.70 -11.68
C VAL A 138 -0.02 -31.48 -12.78
N GLY A 139 0.02 -30.37 -13.52
CA GLY A 139 -0.93 -30.10 -14.59
C GLY A 139 -0.40 -29.11 -15.61
N MET A 140 0.09 -29.63 -16.75
CA MET A 140 0.13 -28.84 -17.98
C MET A 140 -1.30 -28.37 -18.28
N ILE A 141 -1.57 -27.07 -18.43
CA ILE A 141 -2.62 -26.54 -19.32
C ILE A 141 -2.47 -25.02 -19.55
N ALA A 142 -2.59 -24.72 -20.84
CA ALA A 142 -2.89 -23.51 -21.59
C ALA A 142 -3.41 -22.24 -20.87
N GLY A 143 -2.91 -21.08 -21.33
CA GLY A 143 -3.65 -19.82 -21.34
C GLY A 143 -3.20 -18.72 -20.36
N GLN A 144 -1.92 -18.66 -19.97
CA GLN A 144 -1.49 -17.67 -18.96
C GLN A 144 -1.46 -16.23 -19.50
N SER A 145 -2.48 -15.48 -19.09
CA SER A 145 -2.32 -14.05 -18.79
C SER A 145 -1.11 -13.86 -17.86
N SER A 146 -0.40 -12.74 -18.01
CA SER A 146 0.89 -12.41 -17.40
C SER A 146 1.13 -13.05 -16.02
N PRO A 147 2.31 -13.67 -15.78
CA PRO A 147 2.55 -14.49 -14.60
C PRO A 147 2.24 -13.73 -13.31
N THR A 148 1.51 -14.39 -12.41
CA THR A 148 1.16 -13.86 -11.08
C THR A 148 2.41 -13.59 -10.23
N ILE A 149 3.48 -14.35 -10.46
CA ILE A 149 4.79 -14.21 -9.85
C ILE A 149 5.67 -13.28 -10.67
N ILE A 150 6.15 -12.22 -10.02
CA ILE A 150 7.03 -11.20 -10.62
C ILE A 150 8.38 -11.28 -9.92
N GLU A 151 9.47 -11.31 -10.69
CA GLU A 151 10.84 -11.27 -10.18
C GLU A 151 11.06 -10.11 -9.19
N PRO A 152 11.86 -10.28 -8.12
CA PRO A 152 12.03 -9.27 -7.07
C PRO A 152 12.39 -7.88 -7.60
N GLY A 153 13.27 -7.78 -8.59
CA GLY A 153 13.66 -6.51 -9.20
C GLY A 153 12.51 -5.80 -9.94
N LEU A 154 11.66 -6.56 -10.63
CA LEU A 154 10.49 -6.03 -11.33
C LEU A 154 9.39 -5.64 -10.33
N TYR A 155 9.19 -6.45 -9.28
CA TYR A 155 8.26 -6.13 -8.19
C TYR A 155 8.67 -4.83 -7.51
N GLY A 156 9.94 -4.71 -7.13
CA GLY A 156 10.48 -3.52 -6.47
C GLY A 156 10.38 -2.27 -7.34
N LYS A 157 10.68 -2.38 -8.64
CA LYS A 157 10.49 -1.27 -9.58
C LYS A 157 9.02 -0.81 -9.61
N ARG A 158 8.08 -1.75 -9.81
CA ARG A 158 6.64 -1.46 -9.83
C ARG A 158 6.19 -0.77 -8.54
N PHE A 159 6.61 -1.28 -7.40
CA PHE A 159 6.27 -0.73 -6.09
C PHE A 159 6.75 0.71 -5.95
N ARG A 160 8.04 0.98 -6.24
CA ARG A 160 8.60 2.35 -6.19
C ARG A 160 7.89 3.32 -7.14
N ASP A 161 7.61 2.88 -8.36
CA ASP A 161 6.92 3.69 -9.36
C ASP A 161 5.48 4.03 -8.93
N ALA A 162 4.82 3.11 -8.23
CA ALA A 162 3.50 3.37 -7.66
C ALA A 162 3.57 4.38 -6.50
N ILE A 163 4.52 4.26 -5.58
CA ILE A 163 4.68 5.21 -4.47
C ILE A 163 4.93 6.64 -5.00
N ARG A 164 5.80 6.78 -6.02
CA ARG A 164 6.04 8.07 -6.71
C ARG A 164 4.80 8.66 -7.37
N ARG A 165 3.83 7.83 -7.74
CA ARG A 165 2.57 8.26 -8.35
C ARG A 165 1.52 8.59 -7.30
N TYR A 166 1.55 7.90 -6.16
CA TYR A 166 0.58 8.07 -5.08
C TYR A 166 0.82 9.31 -4.23
N PHE A 167 2.07 9.77 -4.11
CA PHE A 167 2.42 10.95 -3.29
C PHE A 167 3.18 11.97 -4.12
N MET A 168 2.86 13.25 -3.96
CA MET A 168 3.56 14.33 -4.67
C MET A 168 3.58 15.61 -3.83
N PRO A 169 4.64 16.44 -3.92
CA PRO A 169 4.61 17.78 -3.37
C PRO A 169 3.52 18.65 -4.03
N PRO A 170 2.81 19.49 -3.25
CA PRO A 170 1.92 20.47 -3.84
C PRO A 170 2.71 21.39 -4.78
N LYS A 171 2.14 21.70 -5.95
CA LYS A 171 2.74 22.68 -6.85
C LYS A 171 2.81 24.02 -6.13
N LYS A 172 3.98 24.67 -6.09
CA LYS A 172 4.07 26.06 -5.66
C LYS A 172 3.15 26.89 -6.57
N VAL A 173 2.03 27.36 -6.03
CA VAL A 173 1.26 28.41 -6.70
C VAL A 173 2.17 29.63 -6.68
N ARG A 174 2.66 30.06 -7.85
CA ARG A 174 3.28 31.38 -7.96
C ARG A 174 2.21 32.38 -7.53
N GLN A 175 2.38 33.01 -6.37
CA GLN A 175 1.71 34.28 -6.11
C GLN A 175 2.19 35.22 -7.22
N VAL A 176 1.30 35.49 -8.17
CA VAL A 176 1.43 36.67 -9.01
C VAL A 176 1.11 37.81 -8.06
N LEU A 177 2.15 38.43 -7.51
CA LEU A 177 2.01 39.71 -6.82
C LEU A 177 1.53 40.70 -7.90
N GLY A 178 0.26 41.09 -7.78
CA GLY A 178 -0.32 42.20 -8.51
C GLY A 178 0.00 43.52 -7.83
#